data_AF-A0A955VPR2-F1
#
_entry.id   AF-A0A955VPR2-F1
#
_cell.length_a   1.000
_cell.length_b   1.000
_cell.length_c   1.000
_cell.angle_alpha   90.00
_cell.angle_beta   90.00
_cell.angle_gamma   90.00
#
_symmetry.space_group_name_H-M   'P 1'
#
loop_
_entity.id
_entity.type
_entity.pdbx_description
1 polymer ?
#
loop_
_entity_poly.entity_id
_entity_poly.type
_entity_poly.pdbx_seq_one_letter_code
_entity_poly.pdbx_strand_id
1 'polypeptide(L)'
;EALNPDGVYLCLEINCSDRLQEMAGPIGTVMFGISLMYCMTTSLAQGGAGLGTAGLHETKMSELADAAGFTHVRRIDLNNPFNVLYELHP
;
A
#
# COMPACT_ATOMS: atom_id res chain seq x y z
N GLU A 1 -12.29 -3.81 -13.42
CA GLU A 1 -13.23 -4.72 -14.14
C GLU A 1 -14.33 -5.33 -13.27
N ALA A 2 -14.06 -5.79 -12.04
CA ALA A 2 -15.08 -6.40 -11.18
C ALA A 2 -16.03 -5.40 -10.46
N LEU A 3 -15.69 -4.11 -10.43
CA LEU A 3 -16.53 -3.06 -9.84
C LEU A 3 -17.64 -2.66 -10.80
N ASN A 4 -18.82 -2.34 -10.25
CA ASN A 4 -19.85 -1.61 -10.99
C ASN A 4 -19.33 -0.21 -11.40
N PRO A 5 -19.96 0.45 -12.39
CA PRO A 5 -19.54 1.79 -12.84
C PRO A 5 -19.40 2.82 -11.71
N ASP A 6 -20.27 2.79 -10.70
CA ASP A 6 -20.23 3.68 -9.53
C ASP A 6 -19.68 2.97 -8.27
N GLY A 7 -18.94 1.88 -8.45
CA GLY A 7 -18.36 1.10 -7.38
C GLY A 7 -17.16 1.79 -6.75
N VAL A 8 -17.01 1.65 -5.43
CA VAL A 8 -15.87 2.19 -4.67
C VAL A 8 -14.97 1.04 -4.23
N TYR A 9 -13.67 1.17 -4.43
CA TYR A 9 -12.69 0.24 -3.87
C TYR A 9 -12.08 0.82 -2.60
N LEU A 10 -12.15 0.07 -1.51
CA LEU A 10 -11.52 0.40 -0.24
C LEU A 10 -10.27 -0.45 -0.06
N CYS A 11 -9.11 0.19 0.02
CA CYS A 11 -7.82 -0.46 0.19
C CYS A 11 -7.22 -0.11 1.55
N LEU A 12 -7.27 -1.05 2.49
CA LEU A 12 -6.58 -0.94 3.77
C LEU A 12 -5.18 -1.52 3.63
N GLU A 13 -4.16 -0.73 3.91
CA GLU A 13 -2.76 -1.13 3.78
C GLU A 13 -1.92 -0.57 4.94
N ILE A 14 -0.69 -1.06 5.09
CA ILE A 14 0.28 -0.54 6.04
C ILE A 14 0.61 0.93 5.74
N ASN A 15 0.51 1.74 6.78
CA ASN A 15 0.90 3.14 6.74
C ASN A 15 2.43 3.24 6.65
N CYS A 16 2.92 3.52 5.44
CA CYS A 16 4.34 3.65 5.15
C CYS A 16 4.62 4.94 4.38
N SER A 17 5.82 5.47 4.59
CA SER A 17 6.33 6.64 3.87
C SER A 17 7.13 6.21 2.65
N ASP A 18 7.13 7.07 1.62
CA ASP A 18 8.02 6.96 0.46
C ASP A 18 9.49 7.30 0.81
N ARG A 19 9.72 7.86 2.00
CA ARG A 19 11.02 8.26 2.51
C ARG A 19 11.47 7.33 3.62
N LEU A 20 12.51 6.54 3.36
CA LEU A 20 13.03 5.53 4.29
C LEU A 20 13.35 6.09 5.69
N GLN A 21 13.89 7.31 5.78
CA GLN A 21 14.22 7.94 7.06
C GLN A 21 12.99 8.21 7.95
N GLU A 22 11.79 8.36 7.36
CA GLU A 22 10.54 8.53 8.11
C GLU A 22 10.03 7.20 8.68
N MET A 23 10.55 6.09 8.16
CA MET A 23 10.35 4.75 8.70
C MET A 23 11.46 4.33 9.67
N ALA A 24 12.30 5.25 10.15
CA ALA A 24 13.31 4.92 11.15
C ALA A 24 12.68 4.60 12.51
N GLY A 25 13.33 3.69 13.26
CA GLY A 25 12.94 3.31 14.61
C GLY A 25 12.30 1.93 14.72
N PRO A 26 11.92 1.51 15.94
CA PRO A 26 11.58 0.11 16.22
C PRO A 26 10.42 -0.43 15.39
N ILE A 27 9.38 0.38 15.15
CA ILE A 27 8.22 -0.04 14.36
C ILE A 27 8.62 -0.29 12.90
N GLY A 28 9.36 0.64 12.30
CA GLY A 28 9.83 0.46 10.93
C GLY A 28 10.79 -0.71 10.79
N THR A 29 11.68 -0.94 11.77
CA THR A 29 12.53 -2.15 11.81
C THR A 29 11.69 -3.43 11.78
N VAL A 30 10.61 -3.50 12.56
CA VAL A 30 9.70 -4.65 12.56
C VAL A 30 8.98 -4.77 11.21
N MET A 31 8.45 -3.68 10.65
CA MET A 31 7.75 -3.70 9.36
C MET A 31 8.66 -4.17 8.21
N PHE A 32 9.89 -3.65 8.13
CA PHE A 32 10.87 -4.10 7.15
C PHE A 32 11.32 -5.54 7.42
N GLY A 33 11.49 -5.95 8.67
CA GLY A 33 11.77 -7.34 9.03
C GLY A 33 10.69 -8.29 8.53
N ILE A 34 9.42 -7.98 8.77
CA ILE A 34 8.28 -8.76 8.25
C ILE A 34 8.27 -8.76 6.72
N SER A 35 8.53 -7.60 6.10
CA SER A 35 8.59 -7.47 4.64
C SER A 35 9.61 -8.42 4.03
N LEU A 36 10.86 -8.34 4.51
CA LEU A 36 11.97 -9.14 4.00
C LEU A 36 11.82 -10.62 4.28
N MET A 37 11.22 -11.00 5.42
CA MET A 37 11.12 -12.40 5.82
C MET A 37 9.85 -13.08 5.31
N TYR A 38 8.85 -12.33 4.82
CA TYR A 38 7.58 -12.92 4.40
C TYR A 38 6.93 -12.26 3.18
N CYS A 39 6.43 -11.02 3.29
CA CYS A 39 5.55 -10.44 2.26
C CYS A 39 6.27 -10.25 0.92
N MET A 40 7.48 -9.67 0.95
CA MET A 40 8.27 -9.42 -0.24
C MET A 40 8.73 -10.74 -0.88
N THR A 41 9.29 -11.64 -0.08
CA THR A 41 9.84 -12.91 -0.56
C THR A 41 8.77 -13.83 -1.13
N THR A 42 7.58 -13.85 -0.54
CA THR A 42 6.44 -14.62 -1.06
C THR A 42 5.99 -14.10 -2.42
N SER A 43 5.90 -12.77 -2.59
CA SER A 43 5.59 -12.15 -3.88
C SER A 43 6.65 -12.50 -4.93
N LEU A 44 7.93 -12.32 -4.60
CA LEU A 44 9.05 -12.62 -5.50
C LEU A 44 9.13 -14.10 -5.90
N ALA A 45 8.85 -15.03 -4.97
CA ALA A 45 8.85 -16.46 -5.24
C ALA A 45 7.81 -16.87 -6.30
N GLN A 46 6.75 -16.07 -6.49
CA GLN A 46 5.73 -16.26 -7.52
C GLN A 46 5.94 -15.34 -8.73
N GLY A 47 7.11 -14.70 -8.87
CA GLY A 47 7.41 -13.76 -9.96
C GLY A 47 6.70 -12.40 -9.86
N GLY A 48 6.17 -12.05 -8.68
CA GLY A 48 5.50 -10.78 -8.42
C GLY A 48 6.47 -9.60 -8.21
N ALA A 49 5.89 -8.41 -8.03
CA ALA A 49 6.63 -7.15 -7.95
C ALA A 49 7.48 -6.96 -6.68
N GLY A 50 7.23 -7.72 -5.61
CA GLY A 50 8.03 -7.62 -4.38
C GLY A 50 7.92 -6.28 -3.66
N LEU A 51 6.75 -5.63 -3.66
CA LEU A 51 6.55 -4.37 -2.93
C LEU A 51 6.77 -4.55 -1.41
N GLY A 52 6.30 -5.68 -0.87
CA GLY A 52 6.44 -5.98 0.54
C GLY A 52 5.59 -5.08 1.45
N THR A 53 5.79 -5.21 2.77
CA THR A 53 4.95 -4.60 3.80
C THR A 53 4.98 -3.07 3.80
N ALA A 54 6.09 -2.45 3.38
CA ALA A 54 6.26 -1.00 3.36
C ALA A 54 6.45 -0.47 1.92
N GLY A 55 5.86 -1.16 0.93
CA GLY A 55 6.05 -0.83 -0.49
C GLY A 55 4.89 -0.10 -1.15
N LEU A 56 3.73 0.02 -0.49
CA LEU A 56 2.55 0.69 -1.03
C LEU A 56 2.30 2.05 -0.34
N HIS A 57 3.32 2.90 -0.36
CA HIS A 57 3.20 4.29 0.05
C HIS A 57 2.34 5.08 -0.95
N GLU A 58 1.88 6.27 -0.57
CA GLU A 58 0.87 7.04 -1.31
C GLU A 58 1.22 7.28 -2.79
N THR A 59 2.49 7.59 -3.09
CA THR A 59 2.97 7.75 -4.47
C THR A 59 2.82 6.45 -5.29
N LYS A 60 3.16 5.30 -4.70
CA LYS A 60 3.02 4.00 -5.37
C LYS A 60 1.56 3.59 -5.50
N MET A 61 0.73 3.87 -4.48
CA MET A 61 -0.71 3.66 -4.55
C MET A 61 -1.32 4.44 -5.71
N SER A 62 -0.98 5.73 -5.85
CA SER A 62 -1.49 6.58 -6.93
C SER A 62 -1.07 6.09 -8.31
N GLU A 63 0.19 5.67 -8.47
CA GLU A 63 0.71 5.09 -9.72
C GLU A 63 -0.05 3.80 -10.12
N LEU A 64 -0.26 2.89 -9.17
CA LEU A 64 -0.96 1.63 -9.43
C LEU A 64 -2.46 1.85 -9.67
N ALA A 65 -3.06 2.83 -8.99
CA ALA A 65 -4.44 3.20 -9.17
C ALA A 65 -4.69 3.77 -10.58
N ASP A 66 -3.84 4.70 -11.03
CA ASP A 66 -3.90 5.28 -12.37
C ASP A 66 -3.73 4.19 -13.44
N ALA A 67 -2.74 3.30 -13.28
CA ALA A 67 -2.53 2.17 -14.18
C ALA A 67 -3.71 1.18 -14.20
N ALA A 68 -4.46 1.07 -13.11
CA ALA A 68 -5.67 0.25 -13.01
C ALA A 68 -6.94 0.95 -13.53
N GLY A 69 -6.83 2.22 -13.95
CA GLY A 69 -7.94 3.01 -14.50
C GLY A 69 -8.81 3.70 -13.47
N PHE A 70 -8.33 3.88 -12.23
CA PHE A 70 -9.00 4.72 -11.24
C PHE A 70 -8.62 6.18 -11.44
N THR A 71 -9.60 7.07 -11.54
CA THR A 71 -9.38 8.52 -11.71
C THR A 71 -9.31 9.29 -10.40
N HIS A 72 -9.77 8.70 -9.29
CA HIS A 72 -9.71 9.34 -7.98
C HIS A 72 -9.17 8.39 -6.91
N VAL A 73 -8.17 8.85 -6.17
CA VAL A 73 -7.61 8.18 -5.00
C VAL A 73 -7.65 9.15 -3.83
N ARG A 74 -8.26 8.75 -2.73
CA ARG A 74 -8.37 9.55 -1.51
C ARG A 74 -7.91 8.76 -0.31
N ARG A 75 -6.98 9.31 0.46
CA ARG A 75 -6.66 8.82 1.80
C ARG A 75 -7.80 9.18 2.76
N ILE A 76 -8.29 8.19 3.51
CA ILE A 76 -9.25 8.38 4.58
C ILE A 76 -8.49 8.58 5.89
N ASP A 77 -8.85 9.64 6.61
CA ASP A 77 -8.33 9.89 7.96
C ASP A 77 -8.80 8.79 8.92
N LEU A 78 -7.84 8.05 9.44
CA LEU A 78 -8.04 7.02 10.45
C LEU A 78 -7.16 7.32 11.65
N ASN A 79 -7.74 7.16 12.85
CA ASN A 79 -6.96 7.17 14.09
C ASN A 79 -6.25 5.81 14.28
N ASN A 80 -5.35 5.45 13.35
CA ASN A 80 -4.57 4.22 13.38
C ASN A 80 -3.13 4.51 12.91
N PRO A 81 -2.10 4.23 13.74
CA PRO A 81 -0.72 4.52 13.37
C PRO A 81 -0.12 3.48 12.40
N PHE A 82 -0.69 2.29 12.29
CA PHE A 82 -0.14 1.17 11.53
C PHE A 82 -0.74 1.03 10.14
N ASN A 83 -1.99 1.44 9.95
CA ASN A 83 -2.72 1.27 8.70
C ASN A 83 -3.20 2.60 8.15
N VAL A 84 -3.27 2.67 6.83
CA VAL A 84 -3.91 3.71 6.04
C VAL A 84 -5.04 3.07 5.25
N LEU A 85 -6.14 3.80 5.07
CA LEU A 85 -7.25 3.38 4.22
C LEU A 85 -7.34 4.34 3.04
N TYR A 86 -7.35 3.78 1.84
CA TYR A 86 -7.58 4.51 0.61
C TYR A 86 -8.96 4.17 0.06
N GLU A 87 -9.62 5.18 -0.48
CA GLU A 87 -10.84 5.10 -1.24
C GLU A 87 -10.54 5.44 -2.69
N LEU A 88 -10.81 4.49 -3.59
CA LEU A 88 -10.53 4.59 -5.02
C LEU A 88 -11.84 4.54 -5.81
N HIS A 89 -11.98 5.45 -6.78
CA HIS A 89 -13.13 5.53 -7.69
C HIS A 89 -12.66 5.43 -9.15
N PRO A 90 -13.38 4.68 -10.01
CA PRO A 90 -13.10 4.62 -11.44
C PRO A 90 -13.03 6.01 -12.07
#